data_AF-A0A2H6G290-F1
#
_entry.id   AF-A0A2H6G290-F1
#
_cell.length_a   1.000
_cell.length_b   1.000
_cell.length_c   1.000
_cell.angle_alpha   90.00
_cell.angle_beta   90.00
_cell.angle_gamma   90.00
#
_symmetry.space_group_name_H-M   'P 1'
#
loop_
_entity.id
_entity.type
_entity.pdbx_description
1 polymer ?
#
loop_
_entity_poly.entity_id
_entity_poly.type
_entity_poly.pdbx_seq_one_letter_code
_entity_poly.pdbx_strand_id
1 'polypeptide(L)' 'MSNWTTEKSLQAYNIGKWGEGYFNVSATGHLVVDAANNKPAIDLHRVAELARQSESITTPAGTLSRHLTQPGR' A
#
# COMPACT_ATOMS: atom_id res chain seq x y z
N MET A 1 -14.91 20.03 5.61
CA MET A 1 -13.86 19.19 5.00
C MET A 1 -12.86 18.81 6.09
N SER A 2 -12.58 17.53 6.28
CA SER A 2 -11.70 17.06 7.34
C SER A 2 -10.29 17.57 7.12
N ASN A 3 -9.73 18.28 8.11
CA ASN A 3 -8.38 18.87 8.07
C ASN A 3 -7.30 17.78 8.24
N TRP A 4 -7.21 16.86 7.28
CA TRP A 4 -6.22 15.79 7.23
C TRP A 4 -4.86 16.35 6.80
N THR A 5 -3.82 15.98 7.55
CA THR A 5 -2.43 16.31 7.24
C THR A 5 -1.59 15.03 7.25
N THR A 6 -0.40 15.07 6.65
CA THR A 6 0.53 13.94 6.64
C THR A 6 0.93 13.53 8.06
N GLU A 7 1.12 14.49 8.97
CA GLU A 7 1.41 14.21 10.38
C GLU A 7 0.25 13.49 11.07
N LYS A 8 -0.99 13.89 10.77
CA LYS A 8 -2.17 13.20 11.30
C LYS A 8 -2.28 11.77 10.79
N SER A 9 -1.93 11.53 9.53
CA SER A 9 -1.87 10.17 8.97
C SER A 9 -0.80 9.32 9.67
N LEU A 10 0.41 9.87 9.87
CA LEU A 10 1.49 9.19 10.59
C LEU A 10 1.07 8.79 12.01
N GLN A 11 0.38 9.69 12.73
CA GLN A 11 -0.13 9.43 14.07
C GLN A 11 -1.28 8.43 14.07
N ALA A 12 -2.27 8.60 13.19
CA ALA A 12 -3.47 7.76 13.14
C ALA A 12 -3.14 6.31 12.79
N TYR A 13 -2.23 6.09 11.83
CA TYR A 13 -1.74 4.76 11.47
C TYR A 13 -0.55 4.30 12.30
N ASN A 14 -0.11 5.14 13.25
CA ASN A 14 0.91 4.81 14.23
C ASN A 14 2.21 4.29 13.59
N ILE A 15 2.56 4.86 12.43
CA ILE A 15 3.65 4.39 11.56
C ILE A 15 4.99 4.40 12.31
N GLY A 16 5.22 5.39 13.16
CA GLY A 16 6.45 5.47 13.96
C GLY A 16 6.67 4.30 14.95
N LYS A 17 5.62 3.56 15.35
CA LYS A 17 5.79 2.44 16.31
C LYS A 17 6.10 1.09 15.66
N TRP A 18 5.69 0.89 14.41
CA TRP A 18 5.88 -0.39 13.71
C TRP A 18 6.78 -0.26 12.49
N GLY A 19 6.91 0.94 11.92
CA GLY A 19 7.64 1.19 10.69
C GLY A 19 9.15 1.30 10.88
N GLU A 20 9.64 1.44 12.11
CA GLU A 20 11.08 1.44 12.47
C GLU A 20 11.96 2.37 11.62
N GLY A 21 11.39 3.48 11.12
CA GLY A 21 12.08 4.43 10.24
C GLY A 21 12.16 4.03 8.76
N TYR A 22 11.61 2.87 8.38
CA TYR A 22 11.52 2.44 6.98
C TYR A 22 10.28 2.98 6.27
N PHE A 23 9.23 3.36 7.00
CA PHE A 23 7.98 3.83 6.41
C PHE A 23 7.68 5.27 6.80
N ASN A 24 7.22 6.05 5.83
CA ASN A 24 6.82 7.44 6.03
C ASN A 24 5.70 7.84 5.05
N VAL A 25 5.15 9.05 5.19
CA VAL A 25 4.16 9.62 4.28
C VAL A 25 4.78 10.80 3.54
N SER A 26 4.74 10.76 2.20
CA SER A 26 5.26 11.83 1.34
C SER A 26 4.44 13.12 1.47
N ALA A 27 4.97 14.23 0.97
CA ALA A 27 4.25 15.50 0.88
C ALA A 27 2.95 15.42 0.04
N THR A 28 2.83 14.42 -0.84
CA THR A 28 1.61 14.16 -1.64
C THR A 28 0.63 13.22 -0.93
N GLY A 29 0.97 12.73 0.27
CA GLY A 29 0.12 11.82 1.04
C GLY A 29 0.28 10.34 0.71
N HIS A 30 1.29 9.96 -0.07
CA HIS A 30 1.55 8.55 -0.39
C HIS A 30 2.45 7.89 0.65
N LEU A 31 2.29 6.58 0.85
CA LEU A 31 3.20 5.80 1.68
C LEU A 31 4.53 5.60 0.93
N VAL A 32 5.63 5.97 1.57
CA VAL A 32 6.99 5.82 1.03
C VAL A 32 7.81 4.88 1.90
N VAL A 33 8.75 4.19 1.25
CA VAL A 33 9.75 3.34 1.92
C VAL A 33 11.12 3.98 1.82
N ASP A 34 11.72 4.28 2.96
CA ASP A 34 13.09 4.75 3.10
C ASP A 34 14.01 3.54 3.27
N ALA A 35 14.87 3.28 2.27
CA ALA A 35 15.92 2.28 2.44
C ALA A 35 17.04 2.88 3.29
N ALA A 36 17.46 2.18 4.35
CA ALA A 36 18.45 2.61 5.36
C ALA A 36 19.83 3.07 4.83
N ASN A 37 20.06 3.04 3.52
CA ASN A 37 21.36 3.16 2.87
C ASN A 37 21.51 4.50 2.10
N ASN A 38 20.82 5.57 2.51
CA ASN A 38 20.77 6.86 1.79
C ASN A 38 20.32 6.73 0.32
N LYS A 39 19.48 5.75 0.02
CA LYS A 39 18.86 5.63 -1.32
C LYS A 39 17.61 6.49 -1.38
N PRO A 40 17.18 6.94 -2.57
CA PRO A 40 15.91 7.64 -2.72
C PRO A 40 14.74 6.83 -2.16
N ALA A 41 13.82 7.51 -1.48
CA ALA A 41 12.59 6.90 -0.98
C ALA A 41 11.75 6.35 -2.15
N ILE A 42 11.14 5.19 -1.93
CA ILE A 42 10.30 4.51 -2.93
C ILE A 42 8.83 4.82 -2.64
N ASP A 43 8.13 5.43 -3.59
CA ASP A 43 6.68 5.66 -3.51
C ASP A 43 5.91 4.38 -3.85
N LEU A 44 5.24 3.79 -2.85
CA LEU A 44 4.51 2.54 -3.01
C LEU A 44 3.27 2.68 -3.87
N HIS A 45 2.64 3.86 -3.92
CA HIS A 45 1.54 4.11 -4.84
C HIS A 45 2.05 4.04 -6.29
N ARG A 46 3.21 4.64 -6.58
CA ARG A 46 3.82 4.56 -7.91
C ARG A 46 4.23 3.14 -8.27
N VAL A 47 4.80 2.38 -7.34
CA VAL A 47 5.11 0.96 -7.55
C VAL A 47 3.86 0.16 -7.88
N ALA A 48 2.76 0.37 -7.15
CA ALA A 48 1.50 -0.33 -7.40
C ALA A 48 0.89 0.03 -8.77
N GLU A 49 0.98 1.30 -9.18
CA GLU A 49 0.57 1.73 -10.52
C GLU A 49 1.38 1.04 -11.62
N LEU A 50 2.72 1.02 -11.49
CA LEU A 50 3.58 0.32 -12.44
C LEU A 50 3.30 -1.19 -12.47
N ALA A 51 3.12 -1.79 -11.30
CA ALA A 51 2.80 -3.21 -11.15
C ALA A 51 1.47 -3.60 -11.80
N ARG A 52 0.45 -2.71 -11.76
CA ARG A 52 -0.83 -2.90 -12.47
C ARG A 52 -0.67 -2.82 -13.99
N GLN A 53 0.23 -1.94 -14.46
CA GLN A 53 0.46 -1.68 -15.88
C GLN A 53 1.35 -2.75 -16.52
N SER A 54 2.24 -3.37 -15.75
CA SER A 54 2.93 -4.60 -16.14
C SER A 54 1.97 -5.78 -15.91
N GLU A 55 1.61 -6.55 -16.93
CA GLU A 55 0.60 -7.63 -16.89
C GLU A 55 0.93 -8.84 -15.99
N SER A 56 1.52 -8.66 -14.80
CA SER A 56 1.99 -9.77 -13.95
C SER A 56 1.78 -9.59 -12.45
N ILE A 57 1.07 -8.55 -11.98
CA ILE A 57 0.63 -8.48 -10.58
C ILE A 57 -0.87 -8.23 -10.51
N THR A 58 -1.63 -9.32 -10.34
CA THR A 58 -3.02 -9.26 -9.88
C THR A 58 -3.02 -8.69 -8.46
N THR A 59 -3.45 -7.44 -8.31
CA THR A 59 -3.86 -6.88 -7.01
C THR A 59 -4.91 -7.83 -6.41
N PRO A 60 -4.86 -8.22 -5.12
CA PRO A 60 -5.86 -9.10 -4.54
C PRO A 60 -7.17 -8.32 -4.33
N ALA A 61 -7.91 -8.12 -5.41
CA ALA A 61 -9.28 -7.66 -5.42
C ALA A 61 -10.15 -8.81 -5.96
N GLY A 62 -10.37 -9.81 -5.10
CA GLY A 62 -11.50 -10.74 -5.18
C GLY A 62 -11.30 -11.99 -6.03
N THR A 63 -11.26 -13.16 -5.39
CA THR A 63 -12.03 -14.35 -5.83
C THR A 63 -12.29 -15.25 -4.62
N LEU A 64 -13.27 -14.87 -3.80
CA LEU A 64 -14.10 -15.85 -3.09
C LEU A 64 -15.28 -16.26 -4.01
N SER A 65 -15.03 -16.55 -5.29
CA SER A 65 -15.96 -17.40 -6.04
C SER A 65 -15.59 -18.84 -5.73
N ARG A 66 -16.15 -19.33 -4.63
CA ARG A 66 -16.25 -20.77 -4.38
C ARG A 66 -17.11 -21.37 -5.49
N HIS A 67 -16.49 -21.75 -6.60
CA HIS A 67 -17.02 -22.80 -7.46
C HIS A 67 -16.93 -24.11 -6.69
N LEU A 68 -17.98 -24.43 -5.95
CA LEU A 68 -18.37 -25.81 -5.71
C LEU A 68 -19.71 -26.02 -6.40
N THR A 69 -19.59 -26.40 -7.67
CA THR A 69 -20.45 -27.31 -8.42
C THR A 69 -21.47 -28.06 -7.55
N GLN A 70 -22.75 -27.91 -7.86
CA GLN A 70 -23.70 -29.00 -7.65
C GLN A 70 -23.39 -30.10 -8.68
N PRO A 71 -23.19 -31.36 -8.28
CA PRO A 71 -23.52 -32.49 -9.12
C PRO A 71 -24.90 -33.01 -8.70
N GLY A 72 -25.79 -33.13 -9.67
CA GLY A 72 -27.15 -33.61 -9.43
C GLY A 72 -27.23 -35.05 -8.97
N ARG A 73 -28.26 -35.33 -8.18
CA ARG A 73 -29.23 -36.39 -8.43
C ARG A 73 -30.53 -36.07 -7.69
#